data_AF-A0A2H4VC74-F1
#
_entry.id   AF-A0A2H4VC74-F1
#
_cell.length_a   1.000
_cell.length_b   1.000
_cell.length_c   1.000
_cell.angle_alpha   90.00
_cell.angle_beta   90.00
_cell.angle_gamma   90.00
#
_symmetry.space_group_name_H-M   'P 1'
#
loop_
_entity.id
_entity.type
_entity.pdbx_description
1 polymer ?
#
loop_
_entity_poly.entity_id
_entity_poly.type
_entity_poly.pdbx_seq_one_letter_code
_entity_poly.pdbx_strand_id
1 'polypeptide(L)'
;MKDPLTNRDIDKGEFFYMVKLVKSAVKCYKKKTKKTVGGQKKTYEYNQYLVPLKRSDNLDCSMEVFIIPQDDLSDLVDENGEFKDASGIEDEYESKLAQYKADFEDLEWKHSKLSRTYKELFSKHNKTRRNLQELEEKVKTLESDREKLINALKEERRITEKLKTEQQAFNKPSADLESNKPDDITNLKSKIKEDSKIKNKDFEEDKGDIWTVLRSRLTKKEEEKED
;
A
#
# COMPACT_ATOMS: atom_id res chain seq x y z
N MET A 1 -18.33 37.14 -10.12
CA MET A 1 -17.77 35.85 -10.57
C MET A 1 -17.84 35.87 -12.09
N LYS A 2 -16.82 35.41 -12.79
CA LYS A 2 -16.81 35.30 -14.26
C LYS A 2 -17.03 33.85 -14.62
N ASP A 3 -17.83 33.59 -15.65
CA ASP A 3 -18.06 32.25 -16.17
C ASP A 3 -16.78 31.73 -16.87
N PRO A 4 -16.19 30.59 -16.44
CA PRO A 4 -14.89 30.14 -16.92
C PRO A 4 -14.85 29.78 -18.41
N LEU A 5 -15.99 29.61 -19.08
CA LEU A 5 -16.05 29.27 -20.51
C LEU A 5 -16.21 30.49 -21.43
N THR A 6 -16.79 31.59 -20.94
CA THR A 6 -17.16 32.73 -21.79
C THR A 6 -16.53 34.06 -21.37
N ASN A 7 -15.88 34.11 -20.19
CA ASN A 7 -15.11 35.25 -19.69
C ASN A 7 -15.91 36.57 -19.64
N ARG A 8 -17.24 36.48 -19.51
CA ARG A 8 -18.16 37.62 -19.30
C ARG A 8 -18.41 37.82 -17.80
N ASP A 9 -18.68 39.07 -17.43
CA ASP A 9 -19.13 39.41 -16.08
C ASP A 9 -20.53 38.84 -15.86
N ILE A 10 -20.70 38.05 -14.79
CA ILE A 10 -22.02 37.58 -14.36
C ILE A 10 -22.70 38.78 -13.69
N ASP A 11 -23.46 39.53 -14.48
CA ASP A 11 -24.45 40.48 -13.95
C ASP A 11 -25.46 39.67 -13.14
N LYS A 12 -25.42 39.83 -11.81
CA LYS A 12 -26.44 39.36 -10.88
C LYS A 12 -27.69 40.25 -10.95
N GLY A 13 -28.10 40.62 -12.15
CA GLY A 13 -29.43 41.16 -12.41
C GLY A 13 -30.35 39.99 -12.69
N GLU A 14 -31.37 39.82 -11.84
CA GLU A 14 -32.43 38.84 -12.03
C GLU A 14 -33.06 38.95 -13.42
N PHE A 15 -32.55 38.17 -14.37
CA PHE A 15 -33.27 37.83 -15.59
C PHE A 15 -33.70 36.36 -15.46
N PHE A 16 -34.64 36.11 -14.55
CA PHE A 16 -35.49 34.93 -14.67
C PHE A 16 -36.39 35.14 -15.89
N TYR A 17 -35.84 35.00 -17.10
CA TYR A 17 -36.70 34.74 -18.25
C TYR A 17 -37.34 33.38 -17.98
N MET A 18 -38.63 33.40 -17.68
CA MET A 18 -39.43 32.20 -17.55
C MET A 18 -39.45 31.51 -18.91
N VAL A 19 -38.55 30.54 -19.11
CA VAL A 19 -38.39 29.81 -20.36
C VAL A 19 -39.65 28.97 -20.54
N LYS A 20 -40.44 29.28 -21.57
CA LYS A 20 -41.62 28.50 -21.93
C LYS A 20 -41.20 27.38 -22.86
N LEU A 21 -41.35 26.14 -22.42
CA LEU A 21 -41.12 24.97 -23.26
C LEU A 21 -42.39 24.67 -24.06
N VAL A 22 -42.26 24.56 -25.39
CA VAL A 22 -43.37 24.19 -26.28
C VAL A 22 -42.99 22.95 -27.06
N LYS A 23 -43.68 21.84 -26.79
CA LYS A 23 -43.52 20.60 -27.54
C LYS A 23 -44.24 20.73 -28.88
N SER A 24 -43.48 20.90 -29.96
CA SER A 24 -44.02 21.00 -31.31
C SER A 24 -43.18 20.26 -32.33
N ALA A 25 -43.83 19.68 -33.34
CA ALA A 25 -43.17 19.03 -34.45
C ALA A 25 -42.63 20.09 -35.43
N VAL A 26 -41.31 20.22 -35.48
CA VAL A 26 -40.64 21.19 -36.36
C VAL A 26 -40.64 20.68 -37.80
N LYS A 27 -41.09 21.51 -38.74
CA LYS A 27 -40.99 21.22 -40.18
C LYS A 27 -39.71 21.83 -40.74
N CYS A 28 -38.89 21.03 -41.40
CA CYS A 28 -37.66 21.49 -42.06
C CYS A 28 -37.86 21.57 -43.57
N TYR A 29 -37.52 22.71 -44.16
CA TYR A 29 -37.59 22.94 -45.60
C TYR A 29 -36.24 23.39 -46.14
N LYS A 30 -35.88 22.93 -47.33
CA LYS A 30 -34.70 23.41 -48.06
C LYS A 30 -35.10 24.56 -48.96
N LYS A 31 -34.64 25.78 -48.63
CA LYS A 31 -34.89 26.97 -49.44
C LYS A 31 -33.69 27.26 -50.33
N LYS A 32 -33.94 27.33 -51.63
CA LYS A 32 -32.93 27.68 -52.64
C LYS A 32 -33.09 29.14 -53.04
N THR A 33 -32.02 29.91 -52.94
CA THR A 33 -31.98 31.30 -53.38
C THR A 33 -30.87 31.48 -54.40
N LYS A 34 -31.20 32.09 -55.54
CA LYS A 34 -30.21 32.41 -56.57
C LYS A 34 -29.74 33.84 -56.32
N LYS A 35 -28.44 34.03 -56.08
CA LYS A 35 -27.83 35.35 -55.93
C LYS A 35 -26.71 35.51 -56.95
N THR A 36 -26.59 36.70 -57.50
CA THR A 36 -25.48 37.05 -58.38
C THR A 36 -24.34 37.58 -57.53
N VAL A 37 -23.19 36.90 -57.53
CA VAL A 37 -22.01 37.30 -56.77
C VAL A 37 -20.83 37.32 -57.74
N GLY A 38 -20.23 38.49 -57.96
CA GLY A 38 -19.12 38.66 -58.92
C GLY A 38 -19.51 38.39 -60.38
N GLY A 39 -20.73 38.75 -60.79
CA GLY A 39 -21.22 38.55 -62.17
C GLY A 39 -21.70 37.13 -62.50
N GLN A 40 -21.45 36.14 -61.63
CA GLN A 40 -21.96 34.78 -61.79
C GLN A 40 -23.17 34.51 -60.90
N LYS A 41 -24.19 33.82 -61.43
CA LYS A 41 -25.37 33.39 -60.66
C LYS A 41 -25.02 32.12 -59.87
N LYS A 42 -24.94 32.23 -58.54
CA LYS A 42 -24.77 31.09 -57.62
C LYS A 42 -26.09 30.76 -56.96
N THR A 43 -26.37 29.46 -56.79
CA THR A 43 -27.54 28.98 -56.04
C THR A 43 -27.08 28.62 -54.63
N TYR A 44 -27.69 29.24 -53.63
CA TYR A 44 -27.47 28.97 -52.22
C TYR A 44 -28.65 28.17 -51.70
N GLU A 45 -28.37 27.12 -50.95
CA GLU A 45 -29.38 26.30 -50.29
C GLU A 45 -29.19 26.41 -48.79
N TYR A 46 -30.27 26.69 -48.07
CA TYR A 46 -30.26 26.73 -46.61
C TYR A 46 -31.49 26.04 -46.06
N ASN A 47 -31.34 25.45 -44.88
CA ASN A 47 -32.45 24.84 -44.15
C ASN A 47 -33.22 25.93 -43.42
N GLN A 48 -34.53 25.94 -43.57
CA GLN A 48 -35.45 26.79 -42.83
C GLN A 48 -36.34 25.89 -41.98
N TYR A 49 -36.29 26.09 -40.67
CA TYR A 49 -37.13 25.39 -39.71
C TYR A 49 -38.38 26.24 -39.42
N LEU A 50 -39.54 25.61 -39.46
CA LEU A 50 -40.83 26.23 -39.15
C LEU A 50 -41.44 25.46 -37.97
N VAL A 51 -41.69 26.19 -36.87
CA VAL A 51 -42.36 25.66 -35.69
C VAL A 51 -43.84 26.02 -35.77
N PRO A 52 -44.75 25.07 -36.02
CA PRO A 52 -46.18 25.35 -35.98
C PRO A 52 -46.59 25.59 -34.53
N LEU A 53 -47.17 26.75 -34.25
CA LEU A 53 -47.72 27.12 -32.95
C LEU A 53 -49.22 26.88 -32.93
N LYS A 54 -49.76 26.43 -31.78
CA LYS A 54 -51.20 26.37 -31.56
C LYS A 54 -51.72 27.79 -31.28
N ARG A 55 -53.00 28.03 -31.50
CA ARG A 55 -53.64 29.33 -31.17
C ARG A 55 -53.61 29.67 -29.68
N SER A 56 -53.44 28.65 -28.83
CA SER A 56 -53.22 28.80 -27.38
C SER A 56 -51.84 29.34 -27.03
N ASP A 57 -50.87 29.18 -27.93
CA ASP A 57 -49.48 29.52 -27.68
C ASP A 57 -49.33 31.01 -27.98
N ASN A 58 -49.56 31.84 -26.97
CA ASN A 58 -49.46 33.30 -27.06
C ASN A 58 -47.97 33.71 -27.10
N LEU A 59 -47.29 33.40 -28.21
CA LEU A 59 -45.89 33.70 -28.46
C LEU A 59 -45.77 34.71 -29.59
N ASP A 60 -45.00 35.78 -29.35
CA ASP A 60 -44.74 36.80 -30.36
C ASP A 60 -43.70 36.31 -31.37
N CYS A 61 -43.93 36.59 -32.66
CA CYS A 61 -43.02 36.20 -33.74
C CYS A 61 -41.63 36.85 -33.68
N SER A 62 -41.43 37.83 -32.81
CA SER A 62 -40.14 38.49 -32.56
C SER A 62 -39.29 37.80 -31.47
N MET A 63 -39.82 36.79 -30.79
CA MET A 63 -39.08 36.06 -29.77
C MET A 63 -38.01 35.15 -30.41
N GLU A 64 -36.82 35.15 -29.84
CA GLU A 64 -35.78 34.20 -30.20
C GLU A 64 -36.16 32.80 -29.68
N VAL A 65 -36.10 31.80 -30.56
CA VAL A 65 -36.48 30.42 -30.25
C VAL A 65 -35.29 29.50 -30.45
N PHE A 66 -35.02 28.67 -29.45
CA PHE A 66 -34.08 27.57 -29.55
C PHE A 66 -34.82 26.26 -29.85
N ILE A 67 -34.34 25.53 -30.85
CA ILE A 67 -34.86 24.20 -31.20
C ILE A 67 -33.89 23.18 -30.64
N ILE A 68 -34.33 22.44 -29.63
CA ILE A 68 -33.54 21.39 -28.99
C ILE A 68 -34.19 20.04 -29.33
N PRO A 69 -33.42 19.05 -29.80
CA PRO A 69 -33.92 17.68 -30.00
C PRO A 69 -34.53 17.12 -28.71
N GLN A 70 -35.59 16.31 -28.85
CA GLN A 70 -36.27 15.75 -27.68
C GLN A 70 -35.39 14.75 -26.92
N ASP A 71 -34.51 14.03 -27.61
CA ASP A 71 -33.62 13.03 -27.01
C ASP A 71 -32.71 13.66 -25.93
N ASP A 72 -32.23 14.88 -26.19
CA ASP A 72 -31.32 15.61 -25.30
C ASP A 72 -32.01 16.12 -24.02
N LEU A 73 -33.34 16.16 -23.99
CA LEU A 73 -34.15 16.65 -22.86
C LEU A 73 -35.00 15.55 -22.19
N SER A 74 -34.92 14.31 -22.69
CA SER A 74 -35.76 13.19 -22.24
C SER A 74 -35.59 12.86 -20.75
N ASP A 75 -34.40 13.09 -20.20
CA ASP A 75 -34.11 12.88 -18.78
C ASP A 75 -34.67 13.99 -17.90
N LEU A 76 -34.77 15.22 -18.41
CA LEU A 76 -35.09 16.43 -17.67
C LEU A 76 -36.57 16.84 -17.77
N VAL A 77 -37.28 16.38 -18.80
CA VAL A 77 -38.64 16.80 -19.13
C VAL A 77 -39.57 15.59 -19.16
N ASP A 78 -40.75 15.73 -18.58
CA ASP A 78 -41.77 14.68 -18.57
C ASP A 78 -42.49 14.54 -19.93
N GLU A 79 -43.43 13.59 -20.03
CA GLU A 79 -44.16 13.35 -21.29
C GLU A 79 -44.99 14.57 -21.74
N ASN A 80 -45.32 15.47 -20.80
CA ASN A 80 -46.15 16.66 -20.98
C ASN A 80 -45.36 17.90 -21.38
N GLY A 81 -44.03 17.89 -21.25
CA GLY A 81 -43.19 19.05 -21.54
C GLY A 81 -42.87 19.91 -20.32
N GLU A 82 -43.13 19.42 -19.11
CA GLU A 82 -42.77 20.06 -17.84
C GLU A 82 -41.44 19.50 -17.33
N PHE A 83 -40.64 20.33 -16.67
CA PHE A 83 -39.41 19.86 -16.03
C PHE A 83 -39.77 18.87 -14.94
N LYS A 84 -39.10 17.72 -14.93
CA LYS A 84 -39.24 16.74 -13.85
C LYS A 84 -38.73 17.37 -12.55
N ASP A 85 -39.40 17.06 -11.45
CA ASP A 85 -38.93 17.44 -10.12
C ASP A 85 -37.56 16.78 -9.85
N ALA A 86 -36.50 17.57 -9.94
CA ALA A 86 -35.13 17.14 -9.68
C ALA A 86 -34.79 17.13 -8.17
N SER A 87 -35.69 17.61 -7.31
CA SER A 87 -35.49 17.74 -5.86
C SER A 87 -35.15 16.41 -5.18
N GLY A 88 -35.82 15.32 -5.53
CA GLY A 88 -35.52 14.00 -4.96
C GLY A 88 -34.15 13.45 -5.36
N ILE A 89 -33.66 13.84 -6.55
CA ILE A 89 -32.33 13.45 -7.04
C ILE A 89 -31.26 14.28 -6.32
N GLU A 90 -31.51 15.57 -6.08
CA GLU A 90 -30.64 16.45 -5.30
C GLU A 90 -30.45 15.94 -3.87
N ASP A 91 -31.54 15.58 -3.18
CA ASP A 91 -31.50 15.03 -1.82
C ASP A 91 -30.68 13.72 -1.74
N GLU A 92 -30.81 12.83 -2.74
CA GLU A 92 -30.00 11.62 -2.83
C GLU A 92 -28.51 11.92 -3.02
N TYR A 93 -28.17 12.91 -3.86
CA TYR A 93 -26.78 13.31 -4.06
C TYR A 93 -26.19 13.99 -2.82
N GLU A 94 -26.96 14.82 -2.13
CA GLU A 94 -26.54 15.43 -0.87
C GLU A 94 -26.28 14.37 0.21
N SER A 95 -27.16 13.38 0.32
CA SER A 95 -26.99 12.25 1.24
C SER A 95 -25.72 11.45 0.93
N LYS A 96 -25.49 11.12 -0.35
CA LYS A 96 -24.26 10.43 -0.80
C LYS A 96 -23.00 11.27 -0.53
N LEU A 97 -23.06 12.58 -0.77
CA LEU A 97 -21.94 13.49 -0.47
C LEU A 97 -21.63 13.55 1.02
N ALA A 98 -22.65 13.56 1.88
CA ALA A 98 -22.47 13.52 3.33
C ALA A 98 -21.83 12.20 3.76
N GLN A 99 -22.30 11.07 3.21
CA GLN A 99 -21.71 9.75 3.46
C GLN A 99 -20.24 9.69 3.04
N TYR A 100 -19.92 10.12 1.82
CA TYR A 100 -18.54 10.13 1.35
C TYR A 100 -17.64 11.01 2.20
N LYS A 101 -18.11 12.19 2.66
CA LYS A 101 -17.33 13.03 3.57
C LYS A 101 -17.01 12.32 4.89
N ALA A 102 -18.00 11.65 5.49
CA ALA A 102 -17.79 10.88 6.71
C ALA A 102 -16.79 9.74 6.51
N ASP A 103 -16.89 9.02 5.38
CA ASP A 103 -15.95 7.95 5.02
C ASP A 103 -14.52 8.51 4.85
N PHE A 104 -14.37 9.66 4.18
CA PHE A 104 -13.07 10.31 4.03
C PHE A 104 -12.45 10.69 5.38
N GLU A 105 -13.21 11.27 6.30
CA GLU A 105 -12.73 11.62 7.64
C GLU A 105 -12.26 10.38 8.44
N ASP A 106 -13.02 9.28 8.37
CA ASP A 106 -12.64 8.01 9.02
C ASP A 106 -11.38 7.41 8.38
N LEU A 107 -11.26 7.45 7.05
CA LEU A 107 -10.06 7.01 6.34
C LEU A 107 -8.83 7.83 6.70
N GLU A 108 -8.96 9.16 6.76
CA GLU A 108 -7.87 10.04 7.17
C GLU A 108 -7.41 9.76 8.60
N TRP A 109 -8.35 9.54 9.52
CA TRP A 109 -8.05 9.17 10.89
C TRP A 109 -7.32 7.82 10.97
N LYS A 110 -7.81 6.80 10.26
CA LYS A 110 -7.18 5.48 10.19
C LYS A 110 -5.76 5.57 9.62
N HIS A 111 -5.57 6.35 8.56
CA HIS A 111 -4.26 6.57 7.96
C HIS A 111 -3.29 7.27 8.91
N SER A 112 -3.75 8.31 9.61
CA SER A 112 -2.95 9.03 10.62
C SER A 112 -2.52 8.11 11.76
N LYS A 113 -3.45 7.29 12.28
CA LYS A 113 -3.17 6.28 13.31
C LYS A 113 -2.16 5.26 12.81
N LEU A 114 -2.36 4.71 11.61
CA LEU A 114 -1.46 3.74 11.01
C LEU A 114 -0.05 4.31 10.83
N SER A 115 0.07 5.53 10.29
CA SER A 115 1.34 6.22 10.11
C SER A 115 2.12 6.40 11.42
N ARG A 116 1.43 6.77 12.51
CA ARG A 116 2.03 6.86 13.85
C ARG A 116 2.54 5.51 14.34
N THR A 117 1.71 4.46 14.23
CA THR A 117 2.09 3.11 14.67
C THR A 117 3.27 2.56 13.86
N TYR A 118 3.32 2.81 12.55
CA TYR A 118 4.42 2.40 11.70
C TYR A 118 5.73 3.09 12.09
N LYS A 119 5.70 4.42 12.31
CA LYS A 119 6.88 5.18 12.77
C LYS A 119 7.39 4.66 14.09
N GLU A 120 6.49 4.37 15.03
CA GLU A 120 6.87 3.81 16.33
C GLU A 120 7.51 2.43 16.17
N LEU A 121 6.89 1.52 15.39
CA LEU A 121 7.42 0.18 15.14
C LEU A 121 8.79 0.24 14.46
N PHE A 122 8.95 1.10 13.46
CA PHE A 122 10.21 1.30 12.76
C PHE A 122 11.31 1.82 13.71
N SER A 123 10.96 2.75 14.61
CA SER A 123 11.90 3.25 15.61
C SER A 123 12.33 2.15 16.61
N LYS A 124 11.38 1.30 17.05
CA LYS A 124 11.68 0.15 17.93
C LYS A 124 12.57 -0.85 17.22
N HIS A 125 12.25 -1.20 15.98
CA HIS A 125 13.07 -2.10 15.16
C HIS A 125 14.49 -1.58 15.01
N ASN A 126 14.68 -0.29 14.70
CA ASN A 126 16.02 0.29 14.56
C ASN A 126 16.80 0.29 15.87
N LYS A 127 16.15 0.52 17.01
CA LYS A 127 16.79 0.38 18.34
C LYS A 127 17.23 -1.05 18.59
N THR A 128 16.34 -2.02 18.36
CA THR A 128 16.65 -3.45 18.52
C THR A 128 17.79 -3.88 17.60
N ARG A 129 17.82 -3.42 16.36
CA ARG A 129 18.89 -3.73 15.40
C ARG A 129 20.25 -3.23 15.89
N ARG A 130 20.33 -2.01 16.41
CA ARG A 130 21.57 -1.45 16.97
C ARG A 130 22.05 -2.26 18.18
N ASN A 131 21.12 -2.57 19.10
CA ASN A 131 21.47 -3.39 20.26
C ASN A 131 21.97 -4.78 19.86
N LEU A 132 21.35 -5.42 18.86
CA LEU A 132 21.82 -6.71 18.34
C LEU A 132 23.23 -6.62 17.77
N GLN A 133 23.52 -5.55 17.02
CA GLN A 133 24.85 -5.32 16.47
C GLN A 133 25.90 -5.12 17.58
N GLU A 134 25.59 -4.34 18.61
CA GLU A 134 26.47 -4.18 19.78
C GLU A 134 26.69 -5.49 20.54
N LEU A 135 25.65 -6.32 20.68
CA LEU A 135 25.79 -7.64 21.29
C LEU A 135 26.66 -8.57 20.44
N GLU A 136 26.49 -8.55 19.12
CA GLU A 136 27.29 -9.35 18.19
C GLU A 136 28.78 -8.97 18.25
N GLU A 137 29.08 -7.68 18.33
CA GLU A 137 30.45 -7.18 18.53
C GLU A 137 31.03 -7.65 19.87
N LYS A 138 30.26 -7.57 20.96
CA LYS A 138 30.69 -8.10 22.28
C LYS A 138 30.96 -9.59 22.23
N VAL A 139 30.11 -10.37 21.57
CA VAL A 139 30.32 -11.82 21.39
C VAL A 139 31.64 -12.07 20.65
N LYS A 140 31.89 -11.37 19.54
CA LYS A 140 33.17 -11.48 18.79
C LYS A 140 34.38 -11.15 19.66
N THR A 141 34.30 -10.10 20.49
CA THR A 141 35.40 -9.78 21.41
C THR A 141 35.64 -10.88 22.44
N LEU A 142 34.57 -11.40 23.05
CA LEU A 142 34.66 -12.47 24.04
C LEU A 142 35.17 -13.78 23.44
N GLU A 143 34.78 -14.09 22.21
CA GLU A 143 35.32 -15.23 21.46
C GLU A 143 36.82 -15.08 21.22
N SER A 144 37.27 -13.88 20.80
CA SER A 144 38.70 -13.61 20.60
C SER A 144 39.50 -13.71 21.91
N ASP A 145 38.95 -13.24 23.02
CA ASP A 145 39.61 -13.31 24.33
C ASP A 145 39.63 -14.73 24.87
N ARG A 146 38.56 -15.50 24.64
CA ARG A 146 38.52 -16.94 24.94
C ARG A 146 39.63 -17.68 24.18
N GLU A 147 39.83 -17.39 22.90
CA GLU A 147 40.91 -18.01 22.12
C GLU A 147 42.30 -17.64 22.66
N LYS A 148 42.53 -16.38 23.00
CA LYS A 148 43.80 -15.94 23.62
C LYS A 148 44.06 -16.66 24.94
N LEU A 149 43.06 -16.77 25.81
CA LEU A 149 43.17 -17.45 27.10
C LEU A 149 43.43 -18.95 26.92
N ILE A 150 42.76 -19.61 25.97
CA ILE A 150 43.01 -21.02 25.63
C ILE A 150 44.47 -21.21 25.19
N ASN A 151 44.99 -20.31 24.36
CA ASN A 151 46.37 -20.38 23.89
C ASN A 151 47.39 -20.13 25.01
N ALA A 152 47.15 -19.13 25.87
CA ALA A 152 47.99 -18.87 27.05
C ALA A 152 48.01 -20.09 28.00
N LEU A 153 46.85 -20.69 28.27
CA LEU A 153 46.73 -21.87 29.12
C LEU A 153 47.46 -23.08 28.52
N LYS A 154 47.39 -23.28 27.20
CA LYS A 154 48.16 -24.32 26.50
C LYS A 154 49.67 -24.09 26.65
N GLU A 155 50.14 -22.85 26.58
CA GLU A 155 51.55 -22.53 26.72
C GLU A 155 52.05 -22.75 28.16
N GLU A 156 51.28 -22.30 29.16
CA GLU A 156 51.56 -22.59 30.58
C GLU A 156 51.60 -24.10 30.88
N ARG A 157 50.69 -24.89 30.28
CA ARG A 157 50.73 -26.36 30.37
C ARG A 157 52.02 -26.93 29.79
N ARG A 158 52.48 -26.43 28.65
CA ARG A 158 53.75 -26.88 28.04
C ARG A 158 54.94 -26.53 28.91
N ILE A 159 54.97 -25.33 29.50
CA ILE A 159 56.05 -24.90 30.41
C ILE A 159 56.06 -25.77 31.67
N THR A 160 54.90 -25.99 32.29
CA THR A 160 54.80 -26.84 33.49
C THR A 160 55.13 -28.30 33.21
N GLU A 161 54.80 -28.84 32.03
CA GLU A 161 55.24 -30.18 31.62
C GLU A 161 56.77 -30.24 31.47
N LYS A 162 57.39 -29.27 30.80
CA LYS A 162 58.86 -29.18 30.69
C LYS A 162 59.53 -29.13 32.08
N LEU A 163 59.05 -28.25 32.96
CA LEU A 163 59.57 -28.14 34.33
C LEU A 163 59.41 -29.44 35.13
N LYS A 164 58.29 -30.16 34.98
CA LYS A 164 58.11 -31.47 35.61
C LYS A 164 59.11 -32.51 35.10
N THR A 165 59.38 -32.52 33.79
CA THR A 165 60.39 -33.42 33.21
C THR A 165 61.81 -33.08 33.67
N GLU A 166 62.14 -31.79 33.78
CA GLU A 166 63.42 -31.31 34.30
C GLU A 166 63.57 -31.65 35.80
N GLN A 167 62.53 -31.45 36.61
CA GLN A 167 62.54 -31.85 38.02
C GLN A 167 62.67 -33.37 38.20
N GLN A 168 62.05 -34.20 37.37
CA GLN A 168 62.28 -35.64 37.39
C GLN A 168 63.70 -36.02 36.97
N ALA A 169 64.35 -35.25 36.09
CA ALA A 169 65.75 -35.44 35.72
C ALA A 169 66.71 -35.04 36.85
N PHE A 170 66.40 -33.98 37.61
CA PHE A 170 67.17 -33.54 38.78
C PHE A 170 66.95 -34.39 40.04
N ASN A 171 65.76 -34.99 40.20
CA ASN A 171 65.43 -35.88 41.32
C ASN A 171 65.86 -37.34 41.08
N LYS A 172 66.70 -37.64 40.08
CA LYS A 172 67.39 -38.93 40.01
C LYS A 172 68.41 -39.00 41.15
N PRO A 173 68.25 -39.88 42.15
CA PRO A 173 69.27 -40.08 43.17
C PRO A 173 70.51 -40.65 42.48
N SER A 174 71.69 -40.10 42.78
CA SER A 174 72.94 -40.83 42.62
C SER A 174 72.88 -42.04 43.55
N ALA A 175 72.52 -43.20 43.00
CA ALA A 175 72.57 -44.47 43.70
C ALA A 175 73.57 -45.37 42.96
N ASP A 176 74.84 -45.22 43.31
CA ASP A 176 75.65 -46.43 43.50
C ASP A 176 75.11 -47.07 44.78
N LEU A 177 74.33 -48.15 44.63
CA LEU A 177 74.38 -49.38 45.42
C LEU A 177 73.19 -50.29 45.07
N GLU A 178 73.57 -51.44 44.54
CA GLU A 178 72.98 -52.78 44.72
C GLU A 178 71.58 -53.12 44.18
N SER A 179 71.63 -53.94 43.11
CA SER A 179 70.88 -55.18 42.89
C SER A 179 69.37 -55.21 43.13
N ASN A 180 68.57 -55.41 42.06
CA ASN A 180 68.11 -56.73 41.64
C ASN A 180 67.17 -56.63 40.41
N LYS A 181 66.99 -57.80 39.78
CA LYS A 181 66.51 -58.11 38.43
C LYS A 181 65.09 -57.63 38.02
N PRO A 182 64.79 -57.66 36.71
CA PRO A 182 63.57 -57.15 36.08
C PRO A 182 62.50 -58.24 35.93
N ASP A 183 61.24 -57.83 35.83
CA ASP A 183 60.09 -58.52 35.20
C ASP A 183 58.91 -57.52 35.29
N ASP A 184 57.97 -57.37 34.38
CA ASP A 184 57.80 -57.72 32.99
C ASP A 184 56.63 -56.84 32.52
N ILE A 185 56.74 -56.28 31.33
CA ILE A 185 55.72 -55.43 30.72
C ILE A 185 54.73 -56.35 30.02
N THR A 186 53.48 -56.36 30.47
CA THR A 186 52.34 -56.76 29.63
C THR A 186 51.23 -55.72 29.84
N ASN A 187 50.95 -54.91 28.81
CA ASN A 187 49.80 -55.08 27.90
C ASN A 187 48.46 -54.94 28.64
N LEU A 188 47.47 -54.14 28.24
CA LEU A 188 46.98 -53.77 26.93
C LEU A 188 45.95 -52.65 27.22
N LYS A 189 46.04 -51.46 26.64
CA LYS A 189 45.24 -51.06 25.47
C LYS A 189 43.72 -50.95 25.73
N SER A 190 43.23 -49.73 25.50
CA SER A 190 41.98 -49.37 24.83
C SER A 190 40.73 -49.02 25.65
N LYS A 191 40.03 -48.01 25.11
CA LYS A 191 38.63 -47.62 25.31
C LYS A 191 38.30 -46.70 26.50
N ILE A 192 38.69 -45.43 26.38
CA ILE A 192 37.70 -44.37 26.66
C ILE A 192 36.95 -44.18 25.34
N LYS A 193 35.76 -44.78 25.29
CA LYS A 193 34.83 -44.69 24.16
C LYS A 193 34.44 -43.24 23.95
N GLU A 194 34.63 -42.78 22.71
CA GLU A 194 33.67 -41.90 22.06
C GLU A 194 32.26 -42.48 22.28
N ASP A 195 31.38 -41.70 22.87
CA ASP A 195 29.95 -41.75 22.60
C ASP A 195 29.40 -40.33 22.86
N SER A 196 29.85 -39.40 22.01
CA SER A 196 29.11 -38.20 21.68
C SER A 196 27.79 -38.62 21.03
N LYS A 197 26.76 -38.81 21.86
CA LYS A 197 25.37 -38.86 21.40
C LYS A 197 24.56 -37.74 22.05
N ILE A 198 25.07 -36.52 21.94
CA ILE A 198 24.18 -35.36 21.85
C ILE A 198 23.63 -35.44 20.44
N LYS A 199 22.41 -35.98 20.31
CA LYS A 199 21.62 -35.86 19.10
C LYS A 199 21.55 -34.36 18.79
N ASN A 200 22.28 -33.93 17.77
CA ASN A 200 21.87 -32.79 16.96
C ASN A 200 20.49 -33.18 16.45
N LYS A 201 19.46 -32.79 17.21
CA LYS A 201 18.11 -32.82 16.73
C LYS A 201 18.11 -31.80 15.62
N ASP A 202 17.88 -32.30 14.42
CA ASP A 202 17.78 -31.55 13.20
C ASP A 202 17.09 -30.21 13.49
N PHE A 203 17.83 -29.13 13.25
CA PHE A 203 17.20 -27.86 12.90
C PHE A 203 16.49 -28.13 11.58
N GLU A 204 15.30 -28.75 11.65
CA GLU A 204 14.33 -28.58 10.60
C GLU A 204 14.06 -27.07 10.54
N GLU A 205 14.33 -26.53 9.37
CA GLU A 205 13.97 -25.19 8.97
C GLU A 205 12.46 -25.02 9.09
N ASP A 206 11.98 -24.69 10.29
CA ASP A 206 10.75 -23.92 10.45
C ASP A 206 11.06 -22.48 9.99
N LYS A 207 11.30 -22.33 8.69
CA LYS A 207 10.89 -21.14 7.94
C LYS A 207 9.37 -21.19 7.91
N GLY A 208 8.76 -20.98 9.07
CA GLY A 208 7.39 -20.52 9.18
C GLY A 208 7.35 -19.18 8.49
N ASP A 209 7.10 -19.22 7.18
CA ASP A 209 6.98 -18.06 6.33
C ASP A 209 6.09 -17.04 7.07
N ILE A 210 6.59 -15.83 7.27
CA ILE A 210 5.92 -14.79 8.08
C ILE A 210 4.48 -14.60 7.57
N TRP A 211 4.26 -14.86 6.28
CA TRP A 211 2.97 -14.89 5.61
C TRP A 211 2.02 -15.99 6.11
N THR A 212 2.51 -17.15 6.50
CA THR A 212 1.71 -18.25 7.07
C THR A 212 1.24 -17.89 8.48
N VAL A 213 2.10 -17.26 9.29
CA VAL A 213 1.72 -16.78 10.64
C VAL A 213 0.71 -15.64 10.55
N LEU A 214 0.86 -14.75 9.58
CA LEU A 214 -0.09 -13.65 9.31
C LEU A 214 -1.45 -14.16 8.84
N ARG A 215 -1.49 -15.12 7.90
CA ARG A 215 -2.75 -15.69 7.40
C ARG A 215 -3.54 -16.39 8.51
N SER A 216 -2.89 -17.21 9.33
CA SER A 216 -3.55 -17.93 10.43
C SER A 216 -4.11 -17.00 11.53
N ARG A 217 -3.57 -15.77 11.66
CA ARG A 217 -4.10 -14.75 12.58
C ARG A 217 -5.23 -13.91 11.98
N LEU A 218 -5.30 -13.80 10.65
CA LEU A 218 -6.37 -13.08 9.96
C LEU A 218 -7.63 -13.94 9.87
N THR A 219 -7.50 -15.23 9.55
CA THR A 219 -8.66 -16.14 9.44
C THR A 219 -9.31 -16.46 10.78
N LYS A 220 -8.53 -16.52 11.88
CA LYS A 220 -9.09 -16.68 13.24
C LYS A 220 -9.99 -15.54 13.69
N LYS A 221 -9.91 -14.36 13.04
CA LYS A 221 -10.71 -13.20 13.39
C LYS A 221 -12.06 -13.14 12.65
N GLU A 222 -12.26 -14.02 11.67
CA GLU A 222 -13.51 -14.15 10.93
C GLU A 222 -14.44 -15.18 11.58
N GLU A 223 -13.91 -16.25 12.20
CA GLU A 223 -14.73 -17.25 12.90
C GLU A 223 -15.28 -16.78 14.27
N GLU A 224 -14.65 -15.80 14.94
CA GLU A 224 -15.17 -15.23 16.21
C GLU A 224 -16.31 -14.20 16.02
N LYS A 225 -16.84 -14.05 14.80
CA LYS A 225 -17.94 -13.12 14.49
C LYS A 225 -19.25 -13.78 14.06
N GLU A 226 -19.32 -15.11 14.03
CA GLU A 226 -20.53 -15.85 13.61
C GLU A 226 -21.24 -16.63 14.73
N ASP A 227 -20.98 -16.34 16.01
CA ASP A 227 -21.80 -16.84 17.14
C ASP A 227 -22.49 -15.70 17.91
#